data_AF-A0A357V0G6-F1
#
_entry.id   AF-A0A357V0G6-F1
#
_cell.length_a   1.000
_cell.length_b   1.000
_cell.length_c   1.000
_cell.angle_alpha   90.00
_cell.angle_beta   90.00
_cell.angle_gamma   90.00
#
_symmetry.space_group_name_H-M   'P 1'
#
loop_
_entity.id
_entity.type
_entity.pdbx_description
1 polymer ?
#
loop_
_entity_poly.entity_id
_entity_poly.type
_entity_poly.pdbx_seq_one_letter_code
_entity_poly.pdbx_strand_id
1 'polypeptide(L)'
;NGLTDFKEILGFDVQADSTRVGLLVASAVALALGFIICKALVNSKFGKVLIAVRDAESRTRFLGYRPENYKLLVWTLSACMAGVAGALYVPQVGIIN
;
A
#
# COMPACT_ATOMS: atom_id res chain seq x y z
N ASN A 1 7.52 37.14 4.89
CA ASN A 1 6.53 36.27 4.22
C ASN A 1 7.23 35.06 3.61
N GLY A 2 7.75 34.14 4.45
CA GLY A 2 8.71 33.09 4.06
C GLY A 2 8.27 31.67 4.42
N LEU A 3 6.97 31.39 4.35
CA LEU A 3 6.39 30.08 4.71
C LEU A 3 5.28 29.64 3.72
N THR A 4 5.15 30.30 2.57
CA THR A 4 4.19 29.93 1.51
C THR A 4 4.85 29.37 0.26
N ASP A 5 6.17 29.15 0.27
CA ASP A 5 6.91 28.57 -0.85
C ASP A 5 6.99 27.04 -0.75
N PHE A 6 5.84 26.41 -0.45
CA PHE A 6 5.67 24.95 -0.60
C PHE A 6 5.42 24.59 -2.07
N LYS A 7 6.25 25.13 -2.96
CA LYS A 7 6.21 24.87 -4.39
C LYS A 7 7.26 23.87 -4.85
N GLU A 8 8.07 23.34 -3.93
CA GLU A 8 9.08 22.33 -4.24
C GLU A 8 8.90 21.10 -3.34
N ILE A 9 8.64 19.95 -3.95
CA ILE A 9 8.85 18.64 -3.31
C ILE A 9 10.23 18.17 -3.77
N LEU A 10 11.18 18.02 -2.84
CA LEU A 10 12.56 17.54 -3.12
C LEU A 10 13.37 18.42 -4.11
N GLY A 11 13.05 19.72 -4.23
CA GLY A 11 13.80 20.67 -5.08
C GLY A 11 13.31 20.81 -6.53
N PHE A 12 12.08 20.37 -6.83
CA PHE A 12 11.45 20.55 -8.15
C PHE A 12 10.06 21.19 -8.07
N ASP A 13 9.81 22.16 -8.95
CA ASP A 13 8.59 23.00 -9.03
C ASP A 13 7.32 22.15 -9.27
N VAL A 14 6.38 22.21 -8.33
CA VAL A 14 5.11 21.46 -8.30
C VAL A 14 4.09 21.99 -9.32
N GLN A 15 4.34 23.16 -9.93
CA GLN A 15 3.47 23.79 -10.92
C GLN A 15 3.85 23.44 -12.38
N ALA A 16 4.96 22.74 -12.60
CA ALA A 16 5.36 22.25 -13.92
C ALA A 16 4.58 20.98 -14.32
N ASP A 17 4.19 20.89 -15.60
CA ASP A 17 3.48 19.74 -16.20
C ASP A 17 4.19 18.40 -15.91
N SER A 18 5.52 18.43 -15.81
CA SER A 18 6.37 17.28 -15.48
C SER A 18 6.11 16.71 -14.07
N THR A 19 5.84 17.55 -13.07
CA THR A 19 5.61 17.10 -11.68
C THR A 19 4.25 16.44 -11.52
N ARG A 20 3.24 16.91 -12.26
CA ARG A 20 1.91 16.26 -12.35
C ARG A 20 2.01 14.86 -12.96
N VAL A 21 2.75 14.72 -14.05
CA VAL A 21 3.02 13.41 -14.67
C VAL A 21 3.80 12.51 -13.72
N GLY A 22 4.80 13.04 -13.01
CA GLY A 22 5.57 12.29 -12.00
C GLY A 22 4.70 11.73 -10.87
N LEU A 23 3.77 12.54 -10.34
CA LEU A 23 2.80 12.10 -9.33
C LEU A 23 1.84 11.03 -9.84
N LEU A 24 1.32 11.19 -11.06
CA LEU A 24 0.44 10.19 -11.67
C LEU A 24 1.17 8.87 -11.91
N VAL A 25 2.42 8.93 -12.38
CA VAL A 25 3.26 7.74 -12.54
C VAL A 25 3.56 7.10 -11.19
N ALA A 26 3.86 7.88 -10.15
CA ALA A 26 4.04 7.37 -8.79
C ALA A 26 2.78 6.64 -8.27
N SER A 27 1.58 7.19 -8.52
CA SER A 27 0.30 6.55 -8.19
C SER A 27 0.05 5.27 -8.96
N ALA A 28 0.32 5.27 -10.26
CA ALA A 28 0.23 4.07 -11.08
C ALA A 28 1.21 2.98 -10.60
N VAL A 29 2.45 3.36 -10.26
CA VAL A 29 3.47 2.44 -9.73
C VAL A 29 3.08 1.92 -8.36
N ALA A 30 2.63 2.76 -7.44
CA ALA A 30 2.18 2.34 -6.12
C ALA A 30 1.02 1.34 -6.19
N LEU A 31 0.05 1.60 -7.09
CA LEU A 31 -1.08 0.72 -7.33
C LEU A 31 -0.64 -0.60 -7.98
N ALA A 32 0.24 -0.56 -8.98
CA ALA A 32 0.81 -1.74 -9.62
C ALA A 32 1.60 -2.61 -8.62
N LEU A 33 2.45 -1.99 -7.79
CA LEU A 33 3.21 -2.67 -6.74
C LEU A 33 2.27 -3.29 -5.70
N GLY A 34 1.28 -2.55 -5.22
CA GLY A 34 0.27 -3.06 -4.29
C GLY A 34 -0.46 -4.28 -4.86
N PHE A 35 -0.86 -4.22 -6.13
CA PHE A 35 -1.51 -5.33 -6.81
C PHE A 35 -0.59 -6.54 -6.96
N ILE A 36 0.67 -6.35 -7.38
CA ILE A 36 1.66 -7.42 -7.53
C ILE A 36 1.92 -8.10 -6.18
N ILE A 37 2.10 -7.32 -5.11
CA ILE A 37 2.32 -7.84 -3.75
C ILE A 37 1.12 -8.68 -3.31
N CYS A 38 -0.10 -8.17 -3.45
CA CYS A 38 -1.32 -8.92 -3.13
C CYS A 38 -1.42 -10.22 -3.95
N LYS A 39 -1.19 -10.14 -5.27
CA LYS A 39 -1.26 -11.30 -6.16
C LYS A 39 -0.20 -12.35 -5.82
N ALA A 40 1.03 -11.93 -5.51
CA ALA A 40 2.10 -12.82 -5.09
C ALA A 40 1.78 -13.47 -3.74
N LEU A 41 1.27 -12.69 -2.77
CA LEU A 41 0.90 -13.18 -1.44
C LEU A 41 -0.19 -14.25 -1.54
N VAL A 42 -1.25 -14.00 -2.31
CA VAL A 42 -2.39 -14.93 -2.49
C VAL A 42 -1.96 -16.21 -3.21
N ASN A 43 -1.09 -16.12 -4.23
CA ASN A 43 -0.59 -17.31 -4.94
C ASN A 43 0.49 -18.10 -4.18
N SER A 44 1.08 -17.53 -3.14
CA SER A 44 2.11 -18.19 -2.34
C SER A 44 1.55 -19.26 -1.39
N LYS A 45 2.44 -20.05 -0.78
CA LYS A 45 2.07 -21.00 0.29
C LYS A 45 1.37 -20.30 1.46
N PHE A 46 1.75 -19.06 1.75
CA PHE A 46 1.13 -18.23 2.79
C PHE A 46 -0.34 -17.97 2.49
N GLY A 47 -0.69 -17.59 1.25
CA GLY A 47 -2.07 -17.36 0.83
C GLY A 47 -2.95 -18.61 0.96
N LYS A 48 -2.40 -19.79 0.62
CA LYS A 48 -3.11 -21.07 0.81
C LYS A 48 -3.37 -21.39 2.29
N VAL A 49 -2.40 -21.14 3.16
CA VAL A 49 -2.58 -21.29 4.62
C VAL A 49 -3.62 -20.30 5.13
N LEU A 50 -3.61 -19.06 4.65
CA LEU A 50 -4.59 -18.04 5.02
C LEU A 50 -6.02 -18.44 4.60
N ILE A 51 -6.20 -19.02 3.40
CA ILE A 51 -7.48 -19.56 2.95
C ILE A 51 -7.92 -20.73 3.85
N ALA A 52 -7.00 -21.61 4.23
CA ALA A 52 -7.30 -22.71 5.17
C ALA A 52 -7.68 -22.21 6.56
N VAL A 53 -7.03 -21.14 7.05
CA VAL A 53 -7.36 -20.47 8.33
C VAL A 53 -8.74 -19.81 8.24
N ARG A 54 -9.10 -19.20 7.10
CA ARG A 54 -10.43 -18.61 6.85
C ARG A 54 -11.55 -19.66 6.87
N ASP A 55 -11.29 -20.85 6.31
CA ASP A 55 -12.28 -21.93 6.20
C ASP A 55 -12.49 -22.66 7.54
N ALA A 56 -11.39 -23.02 8.21
CA ALA A 56 -11.45 -23.70 9.51
C ALA A 56 -10.25 -23.34 10.39
N GLU A 57 -10.36 -22.24 11.14
CA GLU A 57 -9.34 -21.78 12.07
C GLU A 57 -9.01 -22.82 13.15
N SER A 58 -10.01 -23.44 13.76
CA SER A 58 -9.80 -24.49 14.77
C SER A 58 -8.99 -25.65 14.19
N ARG A 59 -9.31 -26.08 12.95
CA ARG A 59 -8.65 -27.21 12.29
C ARG A 59 -7.22 -26.90 11.89
N THR A 60 -6.94 -25.68 11.43
CA THR A 60 -5.57 -25.23 11.14
C THR A 60 -4.72 -25.11 12.40
N ARG A 61 -5.30 -24.68 13.53
CA ARG A 61 -4.64 -24.71 14.84
C ARG A 61 -4.31 -26.14 15.29
N PHE A 62 -5.22 -27.09 15.09
CA PHE A 62 -4.95 -28.51 15.38
C PHE A 62 -3.84 -29.12 14.50
N LEU A 63 -3.64 -28.61 13.29
CA LEU A 63 -2.54 -29.01 12.39
C LEU A 63 -1.18 -28.39 12.78
N GLY A 64 -1.11 -27.65 13.89
CA GLY A 64 0.11 -27.03 14.39
C GLY A 64 0.43 -25.65 13.78
N TYR A 65 -0.44 -25.11 12.92
CA TYR A 65 -0.30 -23.74 12.43
C TYR A 65 -0.78 -22.75 13.49
N ARG A 66 -0.11 -21.60 13.61
CA ARG A 66 -0.52 -20.48 14.48
C ARG A 66 -1.29 -19.44 13.67
N PRO A 67 -2.63 -19.52 13.57
CA PRO A 67 -3.42 -18.62 12.71
C PRO A 67 -3.27 -17.14 13.11
N GLU A 68 -2.90 -16.84 14.36
CA GLU A 68 -2.74 -15.48 14.85
C GLU A 68 -1.67 -14.72 14.05
N ASN A 69 -0.51 -15.35 13.81
CA ASN A 69 0.60 -14.72 13.09
C ASN A 69 0.24 -14.41 11.63
N TYR A 70 -0.51 -15.30 10.98
CA TYR A 70 -0.92 -15.11 9.58
C TYR A 70 -1.92 -13.95 9.45
N LYS A 71 -2.85 -13.83 10.39
CA LYS A 71 -3.81 -12.72 10.44
C LYS A 71 -3.12 -11.39 10.73
N LEU A 72 -2.18 -11.36 11.68
CA LEU A 72 -1.42 -10.15 12.01
C LEU A 72 -0.62 -9.65 10.81
N LEU A 73 0.07 -10.53 10.08
CA LEU A 73 0.83 -10.14 8.90
C LEU A 73 -0.04 -9.53 7.80
N VAL A 74 -1.20 -10.13 7.51
CA VAL A 74 -2.14 -9.58 6.52
C VAL A 74 -2.67 -8.22 6.96
N TRP A 75 -3.02 -8.07 8.23
CA TRP A 75 -3.48 -6.81 8.78
C TRP A 75 -2.42 -5.70 8.66
N THR A 76 -1.16 -6.00 9.02
CA THR A 76 -0.04 -5.06 8.87
C THR A 76 0.21 -4.71 7.41
N LEU A 77 0.20 -5.68 6.50
CA LEU A 77 0.37 -5.44 5.06
C LEU A 77 -0.72 -4.49 4.52
N SER A 78 -1.98 -4.71 4.89
CA SER A 78 -3.08 -3.82 4.51
C SER A 78 -2.91 -2.40 5.08
N ALA A 79 -2.46 -2.28 6.33
CA ALA A 79 -2.18 -0.97 6.94
C ALA A 79 -1.05 -0.23 6.22
N CYS A 80 0.03 -0.92 5.83
CA CYS A 80 1.11 -0.33 5.03
C CYS A 80 0.59 0.17 3.68
N MET A 81 -0.24 -0.62 2.98
CA MET A 81 -0.83 -0.20 1.70
C MET A 81 -1.74 1.02 1.85
N ALA A 82 -2.56 1.06 2.91
CA ALA A 82 -3.40 2.22 3.21
C ALA A 82 -2.57 3.48 3.50
N GLY A 83 -1.45 3.34 4.23
CA GLY A 83 -0.52 4.43 4.51
C GLY A 83 0.13 4.99 3.24
N VAL A 84 0.60 4.12 2.33
CA VAL A 84 1.18 4.53 1.04
C VAL A 84 0.13 5.26 0.20
N ALA A 85 -1.10 4.73 0.12
CA ALA A 85 -2.18 5.36 -0.62
C ALA A 85 -2.52 6.76 -0.06
N GLY A 86 -2.57 6.90 1.28
CA GLY A 86 -2.82 8.18 1.93
C GLY A 86 -1.71 9.21 1.70
N ALA A 87 -0.44 8.81 1.85
CA ALA A 87 0.70 9.69 1.62
C ALA A 87 0.74 10.24 0.19
N LEU A 88 0.32 9.43 -0.78
CA LEU A 88 0.30 9.78 -2.18
C LEU A 88 -0.90 10.65 -2.59
N TYR A 89 -2.01 10.54 -1.86
CA TYR A 89 -3.19 11.38 -2.05
C TYR A 89 -2.95 12.86 -1.66
N VAL A 90 -2.14 13.12 -0.63
CA VAL A 90 -1.86 14.49 -0.13
C VAL A 90 -1.36 15.45 -1.24
N PRO A 91 -0.31 15.13 -2.01
CA PRO A 91 0.15 16.02 -3.07
C PRO A 91 -0.78 16.05 -4.30
N GLN A 92 -1.61 15.03 -4.52
CA GLN A 92 -2.62 15.06 -5.60
C GLN A 92 -3.73 16.09 -5.31
N VAL A 93 -4.22 16.16 -4.07
CA VAL A 93 -5.25 17.13 -3.68
C VAL A 93 -4.69 18.55 -3.63
N GLY A 94 -3.44 18.72 -3.16
CA GLY A 94 -2.79 20.03 -3.13
C GLY A 94 -2.50 20.66 -4.50
N ILE A 95 -2.53 19.87 -5.59
CA ILE A 95 -2.40 20.38 -6.98
C ILE A 95 -3.76 20.82 -7.56
N ILE A 96 -4.87 20.30 -7.01
CA ILE A 96 -6.23 20.49 -7.53
C ILE A 96 -6.96 21.67 -6.87
N ASN A 97 -6.53 22.14 -5.69
CA ASN A 97 -7.09 23.30 -4.97
C ASN A 97 -6.12 24.48 -4.94
#